data_AF-A0A7X1NVS7-F1
#
_entry.id   AF-A0A7X1NVS7-F1
#
_cell.length_a   1.000
_cell.length_b   1.000
_cell.length_c   1.000
_cell.angle_alpha   90.00
_cell.angle_beta   90.00
_cell.angle_gamma   90.00
#
_symmetry.space_group_name_H-M   'P 1'
#
loop_
_entity.id
_entity.type
_entity.pdbx_description
1 polymer ?
#
loop_
_entity_poly.entity_id
_entity_poly.type
_entity_poly.pdbx_seq_one_letter_code
_entity_poly.pdbx_strand_id
1 'polypeptide(L)' 'MPDRDFLKRRNALWARLRALPPGSPEFEVALADLAASVGWTRGQVLAGLGLTEAEAPPPEPAP' A
#
# COMPACT_ATOMS: atom_id res chain seq x y z
N MET A 1 0.18 -23.26 6.75
CA MET A 1 -0.57 -22.06 7.16
C MET A 1 0.38 -20.87 7.12
N PRO A 2 -0.03 -19.69 6.64
CA PRO A 2 0.79 -18.48 6.75
C PRO A 2 1.11 -18.18 8.21
N ASP A 3 2.31 -17.68 8.46
CA ASP A 3 2.78 -17.31 9.80
C ASP A 3 1.86 -16.25 10.43
N ARG A 4 1.54 -16.39 11.72
CA ARG A 4 0.72 -15.43 12.46
C ARG A 4 1.29 -14.02 12.39
N ASP A 5 2.61 -13.88 12.41
CA ASP A 5 3.25 -12.58 12.37
C ASP A 5 3.23 -11.97 10.95
N PHE A 6 3.26 -12.81 9.91
CA PHE A 6 3.00 -12.35 8.54
C PHE A 6 1.58 -11.77 8.42
N LEU A 7 0.57 -12.49 8.94
CA LEU A 7 -0.82 -12.03 8.91
C LEU A 7 -1.00 -10.70 9.66
N LYS A 8 -0.37 -10.54 10.83
CA LYS A 8 -0.40 -9.28 11.59
C LYS A 8 0.24 -8.14 10.81
N ARG A 9 1.44 -8.34 10.24
CA ARG A 9 2.14 -7.31 9.46
C ARG A 9 1.32 -6.86 8.26
N ARG A 10 0.81 -7.81 7.47
CA ARG A 10 -0.03 -7.53 6.31
C ARG A 10 -1.29 -6.74 6.70
N ASN A 11 -1.99 -7.16 7.76
CA ASN A 11 -3.20 -6.48 8.21
C ASN A 11 -2.91 -5.07 8.75
N ALA A 12 -1.78 -4.87 9.44
CA ALA A 12 -1.34 -3.55 9.90
C ALA A 12 -1.03 -2.61 8.72
N LEU A 13 -0.37 -3.11 7.66
CA LEU A 13 -0.12 -2.35 6.44
C LEU A 13 -1.43 -1.96 5.74
N TRP A 14 -2.39 -2.88 5.61
CA TRP A 14 -3.72 -2.55 5.09
C TRP A 14 -4.44 -1.48 5.91
N ALA A 15 -4.36 -1.55 7.24
CA ALA A 15 -4.96 -0.54 8.11
C ALA A 15 -4.30 0.83 7.92
N ARG A 16 -2.97 0.86 7.83
CA ARG A 16 -2.19 2.09 7.60
C ARG A 16 -2.53 2.73 6.25
N LEU A 17 -2.62 1.95 5.18
CA LEU A 17 -3.00 2.44 3.85
C LEU A 17 -4.37 3.10 3.83
N ARG A 18 -5.36 2.55 4.55
CA ARG A 18 -6.70 3.15 4.63
C ARG A 18 -6.76 4.41 5.49
N ALA A 19 -5.80 4.59 6.39
CA ALA A 19 -5.74 5.76 7.28
C ALA A 19 -4.93 6.91 6.69
N LEU A 20 -4.08 6.65 5.69
CA LEU A 20 -3.23 7.64 5.06
C LEU A 20 -3.91 8.26 3.84
N PRO A 21 -3.65 9.54 3.53
CA PRO A 21 -4.08 10.13 2.28
C PRO A 21 -3.46 9.39 1.08
N PRO A 22 -4.26 8.97 0.08
CA PRO A 22 -3.72 8.38 -1.14
C PRO A 22 -2.69 9.31 -1.82
N GLY A 23 -1.57 8.74 -2.28
CA GLY A 23 -0.49 9.49 -2.92
C GLY A 23 0.44 10.26 -1.97
N SER A 24 0.22 10.21 -0.64
CA SER A 24 1.18 10.78 0.31
C SER A 24 2.50 9.96 0.31
N PRO A 25 3.64 10.57 0.68
CA PRO A 25 4.89 9.84 0.81
C PRO A 25 4.80 8.63 1.76
N GLU A 26 4.10 8.78 2.88
CA GLU A 26 3.87 7.71 3.85
C GLU A 26 2.96 6.61 3.30
N PHE A 27 2.00 6.98 2.45
CA PHE A 27 1.12 6.03 1.77
C PHE A 27 1.92 5.17 0.79
N GLU A 28 2.79 5.77 -0.02
CA GLU A 28 3.64 5.02 -0.95
C GLU A 28 4.62 4.09 -0.24
N VAL A 29 5.20 4.52 0.89
CA VAL A 29 6.07 3.63 1.69
C VAL A 29 5.28 2.42 2.19
N ALA A 30 4.11 2.63 2.78
CA ALA A 30 3.27 1.53 3.26
C ALA A 30 2.78 0.63 2.12
N LEU A 31 2.54 1.21 0.94
CA LEU A 31 2.11 0.49 -0.26
C LEU A 31 3.24 -0.39 -0.77
N ALA A 32 4.45 0.15 -0.88
CA ALA A 32 5.64 -0.57 -1.31
C ALA A 32 5.97 -1.73 -0.37
N ASP A 33 5.87 -1.52 0.94
CA ASP A 33 6.05 -2.56 1.96
C ASP A 33 5.03 -3.69 1.81
N LEU A 34 3.76 -3.34 1.59
CA LEU A 34 2.69 -4.33 1.38
C LEU A 34 2.91 -5.09 0.08
N ALA A 35 3.16 -4.38 -1.02
CA ALA A 35 3.45 -4.93 -2.33
C ALA A 35 4.59 -5.96 -2.27
N ALA A 36 5.72 -5.59 -1.66
CA ALA A 36 6.85 -6.48 -1.45
C ALA A 36 6.50 -7.68 -0.55
N SER A 37 5.70 -7.47 0.49
CA SER A 37 5.29 -8.55 1.41
C SER A 37 4.39 -9.60 0.76
N VAL A 38 3.53 -9.24 -0.20
CA VAL A 38 2.57 -10.17 -0.81
C VAL A 38 2.86 -10.50 -2.27
N GLY A 39 3.91 -9.90 -2.84
CA GLY A 39 4.30 -10.08 -4.24
C GLY A 39 3.34 -9.42 -5.23
N TRP A 40 2.71 -8.32 -4.84
CA TRP A 40 1.77 -7.58 -5.68
C TRP A 40 2.41 -6.35 -6.29
N THR A 41 1.88 -5.90 -7.43
CA THR A 41 2.23 -4.61 -8.01
C THR A 41 1.47 -3.48 -7.33
N ARG A 42 1.91 -2.23 -7.53
CA ARG A 42 1.24 -1.04 -7.01
C ARG A 42 -0.23 -0.99 -7.42
N GLY A 43 -0.53 -1.18 -8.70
CA GLY A 43 -1.91 -1.20 -9.21
C GLY A 43 -2.77 -2.29 -8.56
N GLN A 44 -2.22 -3.46 -8.25
CA GLN A 44 -2.95 -4.52 -7.55
C GLN A 44 -3.28 -4.15 -6.10
N VAL A 45 -2.36 -3.50 -5.39
CA VAL A 45 -2.61 -3.01 -4.03
C VAL A 45 -3.67 -1.89 -4.04
N LEU A 46 -3.56 -0.94 -4.98
CA LEU A 46 -4.55 0.12 -5.16
C LEU A 46 -5.95 -0.44 -5.46
N ALA A 47 -6.05 -1.41 -6.38
CA ALA A 47 -7.31 -2.10 -6.66
C ALA A 47 -7.88 -2.78 -5.40
N GLY A 48 -7.02 -3.34 -4.53
CA GLY A 48 -7.43 -3.88 -3.23
C GLY A 48 -7.91 -2.84 -2.21
N LEU A 49 -7.55 -1.57 -2.39
CA LEU A 49 -8.10 -0.43 -1.64
C LEU A 49 -9.38 0.15 -2.28
N GLY A 50 -9.74 -0.31 -3.49
CA GLY A 50 -10.80 0.31 -4.29
C GLY A 50 -10.38 1.63 -4.93
N LEU A 51 -9.07 1.86 -5.11
CA LEU A 51 -8.50 3.06 -5.69
C LEU A 51 -7.93 2.79 -7.09
N THR A 52 -7.94 3.82 -7.91
CA THR A 52 -7.25 3.88 -9.20
C THR A 52 -5.95 4.66 -9.09
N GLU A 53 -5.06 4.52 -10.07
CA GLU A 53 -3.82 5.32 -10.12
C GLU A 53 -4.07 6.83 -10.25
N ALA A 54 -5.24 7.23 -10.77
CA ALA A 54 -5.65 8.63 -10.83
C ALA A 54 -6.05 9.20 -9.46
N GLU A 55 -6.62 8.37 -8.58
CA GLU A 55 -7.02 8.76 -7.23
C GLU A 55 -5.86 8.74 -6.23
N ALA A 56 -4.83 7.95 -6.53
CA ALA A 56 -3.59 7.89 -5.79
C ALA A 56 -2.43 8.19 -6.75
N PRO A 57 -2.23 9.45 -7.17
CA PRO A 57 -1.10 9.79 -8.00
C PRO A 57 0.21 9.49 -7.25
N PRO A 58 1.25 8.97 -7.93
CA PRO A 58 2.54 8.82 -7.29
C PRO A 58 3.06 10.20 -6.85
N PRO A 59 3.82 10.28 -5.75
CA PRO A 59 4.40 11.53 -5.28
C PRO A 59 5.24 12.12 -6.40
N GLU A 60 5.00 13.39 -6.69
CA GLU A 60 5.75 14.10 -7.71
C GLU A 60 7.24 14.02 -7.38
N PRO A 61 8.11 13.64 -8.33
CA PRO A 61 9.54 13.73 -8.12
C PRO A 61 9.88 15.20 -7.83
N ALA A 62 10.39 15.47 -6.63
CA ALA A 62 10.88 16.80 -6.30
C ALA A 62 11.96 17.23 -7.32
N PRO A 63 11.97 18.49 -7.77
CA PRO A 63 12.87 19.01 -8.81
C PRO A 63 14.35 18.98 -8.40
#